data_AF-A0A849TKD7-F1
#
_entry.id   AF-A0A849TKD7-F1
#
_cell.length_a   1.000
_cell.length_b   1.000
_cell.length_c   1.000
_cell.angle_alpha   90.00
_cell.angle_beta   90.00
_cell.angle_gamma   90.00
#
_symmetry.space_group_name_H-M   'P 1'
#
loop_
_entity.id
_entity.type
_entity.pdbx_description
1 polymer ?
#
loop_
_entity_poly.entity_id
_entity_poly.type
_entity_poly.pdbx_seq_one_letter_code
_entity_poly.pdbx_strand_id
1 'polypeptide(L)'
;MATIYDIREPMARWSARFSLFGAALIIASLVLHRLGQIATPTFLNLLGIAFLSATLGVAIGIYAFGSIWVRGRIGAWSVAIGLIFGVLVWLWPVALLSSYLTLPRINDLTTDTANPPQFAMLGKVRGPGSNRSTYPGAAYATEQQRAYPDLRTILVDRSAEETFVIVVDSVRGRRGLGWKVLVEEPPTAKPVKAGIIEATERSTIVGFIDDISIRVTGSDRESRVDVRSASRFGRHDFGANANRIRRFMREFATRLEATAPGIAGRGTTPPRAARAGVVEEAPGNRSESPRRPIERKSETKDSKRGSTPAR
;
A
#
# COMPACT_ATOMS: atom_id res chain seq x y z
N MET A 1 32.63 10.87 -56.92
CA MET A 1 32.13 10.49 -55.58
C MET A 1 30.61 10.45 -55.65
N ALA A 2 29.96 9.37 -55.21
CA ALA A 2 28.50 9.32 -55.15
C ALA A 2 28.03 9.95 -53.83
N THR A 3 27.15 10.94 -53.90
CA THR A 3 26.46 11.46 -52.71
C THR A 3 25.57 10.37 -52.15
N ILE A 4 25.95 9.77 -51.02
CA ILE A 4 25.07 8.88 -50.27
C ILE A 4 23.91 9.75 -49.78
N TYR A 5 22.73 9.58 -50.39
CA TYR A 5 21.53 10.25 -49.92
C TYR A 5 21.23 9.77 -48.50
N ASP A 6 21.18 10.72 -47.56
CA ASP A 6 20.92 10.49 -46.14
C ASP A 6 19.44 10.13 -45.95
N ILE A 7 19.03 8.94 -46.40
CA ILE A 7 17.63 8.47 -46.37
C ILE A 7 17.24 8.17 -44.93
N ARG A 8 16.84 9.23 -44.23
CA ARG A 8 16.28 9.18 -42.88
C ARG A 8 14.99 8.38 -42.89
N GLU A 9 14.83 7.49 -41.92
CA GLU A 9 13.59 6.73 -41.73
C GLU A 9 12.49 7.68 -41.24
N PRO A 10 11.46 8.02 -42.06
CA PRO A 10 10.44 9.00 -41.67
C PRO A 10 9.67 8.55 -40.42
N MET A 11 9.47 7.23 -40.26
CA MET A 11 8.74 6.66 -39.13
C MET A 11 9.50 6.78 -37.80
N ALA A 12 10.83 6.82 -37.82
CA ALA A 12 11.65 6.97 -36.61
C ALA A 12 11.32 8.27 -35.84
N ARG A 13 11.05 9.37 -36.56
CA ARG A 13 10.65 10.65 -35.95
C ARG A 13 9.23 10.61 -35.36
N TRP A 14 8.34 9.82 -35.95
CA TRP A 14 6.98 9.64 -35.44
C TRP A 14 6.94 8.78 -34.18
N SER A 15 7.75 7.71 -34.09
CA SER A 15 7.93 6.92 -32.87
C SER A 15 8.26 7.80 -31.65
N ALA A 16 9.29 8.65 -31.76
CA ALA A 16 9.63 9.62 -30.72
C ALA A 16 8.45 10.56 -30.37
N ARG A 17 7.79 11.14 -31.38
CA ARG A 17 6.69 12.10 -31.19
C ARG A 17 5.50 11.50 -30.43
N PHE A 18 5.05 10.32 -30.81
CA PHE A 18 3.90 9.66 -30.18
C PHE A 18 4.21 9.28 -28.72
N SER A 19 5.38 8.69 -28.44
CA SER A 19 5.77 8.35 -27.07
C SER A 19 6.02 9.59 -26.18
N LEU A 20 6.66 10.64 -26.70
CA LEU A 20 6.89 11.87 -25.95
C LEU A 20 5.57 12.63 -25.70
N PHE A 21 4.64 12.64 -26.66
CA PHE A 21 3.31 13.22 -26.46
C PHE A 21 2.54 12.45 -25.37
N GLY A 22 2.56 11.11 -25.40
CA GLY A 22 1.98 10.29 -24.34
C GLY A 22 2.58 10.60 -22.95
N ALA A 23 3.91 10.60 -22.84
CA ALA A 23 4.59 10.92 -21.57
C ALA A 23 4.27 12.34 -21.06
N ALA A 24 4.30 13.35 -21.94
CA ALA A 24 3.95 14.73 -21.60
C ALA A 24 2.48 14.87 -21.19
N LEU A 25 1.56 14.15 -21.86
CA LEU A 25 0.14 14.16 -21.55
C LEU A 25 -0.16 13.52 -20.19
N ILE A 26 0.56 12.46 -19.79
CA ILE A 26 0.47 11.90 -18.43
C ILE A 26 0.93 12.95 -17.40
N ILE A 27 2.09 13.58 -17.60
CA ILE A 27 2.62 14.57 -16.67
C ILE A 27 1.68 15.76 -16.53
N ALA A 28 1.21 16.33 -17.65
CA ALA A 28 0.30 17.47 -17.65
C ALA A 28 -1.06 17.14 -17.02
N SER A 29 -1.69 16.02 -17.39
CA SER A 29 -2.99 15.61 -16.82
C SER A 29 -2.88 15.25 -15.34
N LEU A 30 -1.78 14.62 -14.91
CA LEU A 30 -1.50 14.33 -13.50
C LEU A 30 -1.36 15.62 -12.68
N VAL A 31 -0.61 16.62 -13.18
CA VAL A 31 -0.47 17.92 -12.51
C VAL A 31 -1.82 18.65 -12.43
N LEU A 32 -2.58 18.71 -13.52
CA LEU A 32 -3.90 19.35 -13.55
C LEU A 32 -4.89 18.66 -12.60
N HIS A 33 -4.93 17.33 -12.57
CA HIS A 33 -5.76 16.56 -11.64
C HIS A 33 -5.31 16.76 -10.19
N ARG A 34 -4.00 16.81 -9.93
CA ARG A 34 -3.45 17.10 -8.59
C ARG A 34 -3.79 18.50 -8.11
N LEU A 35 -3.81 19.50 -9.01
CA LEU A 35 -4.26 20.87 -8.74
C LEU A 35 -5.80 21.03 -8.75
N GLY A 36 -6.57 19.95 -8.95
CA GLY A 36 -8.03 19.97 -8.95
C GLY A 36 -8.67 20.65 -10.17
N GLN A 37 -7.89 20.94 -11.22
CA GLN A 37 -8.30 21.69 -12.40
C GLN A 37 -9.09 20.85 -13.42
N ILE A 38 -8.98 19.51 -13.34
CA ILE A 38 -9.76 18.57 -14.15
C ILE A 38 -10.41 17.50 -13.28
N ALA A 39 -11.61 17.08 -13.66
CA ALA A 39 -12.32 15.99 -12.98
C ALA A 39 -11.66 14.62 -13.23
N THR A 40 -11.80 13.69 -12.29
CA THR A 40 -11.20 12.36 -12.38
C THR A 40 -11.55 11.59 -13.65
N PRO A 41 -12.81 11.59 -14.17
CA PRO A 41 -13.12 10.92 -15.43
C PRO A 41 -12.35 11.52 -16.62
N THR A 42 -12.18 12.85 -16.65
CA THR A 42 -11.38 13.54 -17.67
C THR A 42 -9.91 13.12 -17.57
N PHE A 43 -9.35 13.07 -16.37
CA PHE A 43 -8.00 12.57 -16.13
C PHE A 43 -7.81 11.13 -16.64
N LEU A 44 -8.74 10.22 -16.32
CA LEU A 44 -8.69 8.82 -16.78
C LEU A 44 -8.79 8.70 -18.31
N ASN A 45 -9.59 9.55 -18.98
CA ASN A 45 -9.67 9.59 -20.43
C ASN A 45 -8.37 10.09 -21.07
N LEU A 46 -7.77 11.16 -20.54
CA LEU A 46 -6.47 11.68 -21.02
C LEU A 46 -5.35 10.65 -20.81
N LEU A 47 -5.37 9.93 -19.70
CA LEU A 47 -4.45 8.83 -19.40
C LEU A 47 -4.60 7.68 -20.41
N GLY A 48 -5.84 7.32 -20.78
CA GLY A 48 -6.11 6.34 -21.84
C GLY A 48 -5.59 6.76 -23.22
N ILE A 49 -5.79 8.03 -23.60
CA ILE A 49 -5.23 8.61 -24.84
C ILE A 49 -3.69 8.59 -24.81
N ALA A 50 -3.09 8.88 -23.65
CA ALA A 50 -1.64 8.85 -23.49
C ALA A 50 -1.05 7.44 -23.63
N PHE A 51 -1.69 6.42 -23.04
CA PHE A 51 -1.29 5.02 -23.22
C PHE A 51 -1.42 4.57 -24.68
N LEU A 52 -2.52 4.92 -25.37
CA LEU A 52 -2.69 4.62 -26.79
C LEU A 52 -1.57 5.28 -27.63
N SER A 53 -1.26 6.55 -27.35
CA SER A 53 -0.17 7.28 -28.02
C SER A 53 1.19 6.62 -27.78
N ALA A 54 1.50 6.23 -26.55
CA ALA A 54 2.74 5.51 -26.23
C ALA A 54 2.83 4.15 -26.93
N THR A 55 1.74 3.37 -26.99
CA THR A 55 1.70 2.09 -27.71
C THR A 55 1.92 2.27 -29.21
N LEU A 56 1.32 3.29 -29.84
CA LEU A 56 1.57 3.63 -31.24
C LEU A 56 3.05 4.05 -31.45
N GLY A 57 3.61 4.86 -30.54
CA GLY A 57 5.02 5.24 -30.55
C GLY A 57 5.98 4.04 -30.49
N VAL A 58 5.69 3.06 -29.64
CA VAL A 58 6.44 1.79 -29.55
C VAL A 58 6.29 0.96 -30.83
N ALA A 59 5.07 0.76 -31.34
CA ALA A 59 4.82 -0.04 -32.54
C ALA A 59 5.52 0.54 -33.79
N ILE A 60 5.42 1.86 -33.99
CA ILE A 60 6.14 2.59 -35.03
C ILE A 60 7.67 2.49 -34.81
N GLY A 61 8.11 2.48 -33.55
CA GLY A 61 9.53 2.30 -33.19
C GLY A 61 10.08 0.93 -33.58
N ILE A 62 9.35 -0.15 -33.27
CA ILE A 62 9.73 -1.53 -33.64
C ILE A 62 9.78 -1.68 -35.17
N TYR A 63 8.79 -1.14 -35.89
CA TYR A 63 8.80 -1.11 -37.36
C TYR A 63 10.00 -0.34 -37.92
N ALA A 64 10.25 0.88 -37.40
CA ALA A 64 11.36 1.71 -37.83
C ALA A 64 12.73 1.07 -37.51
N PHE A 65 12.87 0.36 -36.39
CA PHE A 65 14.06 -0.41 -36.04
C PHE A 65 14.35 -1.49 -37.10
N GLY A 66 13.34 -2.30 -37.47
CA GLY A 66 13.48 -3.30 -38.54
C GLY A 66 13.81 -2.69 -39.90
N SER A 67 13.18 -1.56 -40.26
CA SER A 67 13.49 -0.83 -41.50
C SER A 67 14.94 -0.31 -41.51
N ILE A 68 15.43 0.23 -40.39
CA ILE A 68 16.81 0.67 -40.21
C ILE A 68 17.79 -0.50 -40.35
N TRP A 69 17.54 -1.61 -39.66
CA TRP A 69 18.39 -2.80 -39.66
C TRP A 69 18.52 -3.43 -41.06
N VAL A 70 17.42 -3.54 -41.80
CA VAL A 70 17.40 -4.16 -43.14
C VAL A 70 17.88 -3.22 -44.25
N ARG A 71 17.74 -1.89 -44.08
CA ARG A 71 17.94 -0.91 -45.18
C ARG A 71 19.04 0.12 -44.92
N GLY A 72 19.79 0.02 -43.83
CA GLY A 72 20.88 0.94 -43.49
C GLY A 72 20.45 2.40 -43.24
N ARG A 73 19.16 2.64 -42.94
CA ARG A 73 18.59 3.99 -42.82
C ARG A 73 19.00 4.68 -41.53
N ILE A 74 19.03 6.00 -41.54
CA ILE A 74 19.39 6.81 -40.36
C ILE A 74 18.14 7.21 -39.58
N GLY A 75 18.20 7.10 -38.26
CA GLY A 75 17.06 7.37 -37.36
C GLY A 75 17.09 6.67 -36.00
N ALA A 76 18.07 5.80 -35.74
CA ALA A 76 18.14 4.95 -34.54
C ALA A 76 17.94 5.71 -33.21
N TRP A 77 18.47 6.93 -33.08
CA TRP A 77 18.28 7.74 -31.87
C TRP A 77 16.81 8.15 -31.62
N SER A 78 16.05 8.47 -32.67
CA SER A 78 14.62 8.78 -32.54
C SER A 78 13.80 7.52 -32.22
N VAL A 79 14.19 6.36 -32.76
CA VAL A 79 13.61 5.07 -32.37
C VAL A 79 13.91 4.75 -30.91
N ALA A 80 15.15 4.91 -30.44
CA ALA A 80 15.54 4.69 -29.05
C ALA A 80 14.72 5.56 -28.08
N ILE A 81 14.57 6.86 -28.36
CA ILE A 81 13.70 7.77 -27.59
C ILE A 81 12.24 7.27 -27.59
N GLY A 82 11.70 6.91 -28.76
CA GLY A 82 10.32 6.42 -28.88
C GLY A 82 10.07 5.13 -28.09
N LEU A 83 10.99 4.18 -28.14
CA LEU A 83 10.92 2.94 -27.36
C LEU A 83 11.08 3.20 -25.85
N ILE A 84 12.09 3.97 -25.44
CA ILE A 84 12.36 4.26 -24.02
C ILE A 84 11.16 4.96 -23.37
N PHE A 85 10.70 6.09 -23.92
CA PHE A 85 9.58 6.82 -23.34
C PHE A 85 8.26 6.03 -23.43
N GLY A 86 8.07 5.24 -24.49
CA GLY A 86 6.88 4.40 -24.62
C GLY A 86 6.82 3.27 -23.58
N VAL A 87 7.96 2.62 -23.29
CA VAL A 87 8.07 1.61 -22.24
C VAL A 87 7.98 2.23 -20.84
N LEU A 88 8.59 3.40 -20.60
CA LEU A 88 8.50 4.11 -19.32
C LEU A 88 7.06 4.51 -18.97
N VAL A 89 6.25 4.90 -19.97
CA VAL A 89 4.81 5.14 -19.80
C VAL A 89 4.09 3.88 -19.31
N TRP A 90 4.39 2.71 -19.89
CA TRP A 90 3.78 1.43 -19.52
C TRP A 90 4.33 0.77 -18.24
N LEU A 91 5.47 1.24 -17.72
CA LEU A 91 6.13 0.65 -16.55
C LEU A 91 5.24 0.62 -15.30
N TRP A 92 4.46 1.69 -15.04
CA TRP A 92 3.56 1.74 -13.88
C TRP A 92 2.38 0.75 -13.98
N PRO A 93 1.60 0.69 -15.09
CA PRO A 93 0.61 -0.36 -15.29
C PRO A 93 1.17 -1.79 -15.18
N VAL A 94 2.37 -2.03 -15.72
CA VAL A 94 3.02 -3.36 -15.66
C VAL A 94 3.41 -3.73 -14.23
N ALA A 95 3.92 -2.78 -13.43
CA ALA A 95 4.20 -3.01 -12.01
C ALA A 95 2.95 -3.39 -11.20
N LEU A 96 1.79 -2.83 -11.54
CA LEU A 96 0.50 -3.18 -10.92
C LEU A 96 -0.14 -4.48 -11.42
N LEU A 97 0.40 -5.10 -12.48
CA LEU A 97 -0.18 -6.31 -13.07
C LEU A 97 -0.20 -7.50 -12.08
N SER A 98 0.83 -7.65 -11.26
CA SER A 98 0.87 -8.68 -10.21
C SER A 98 -0.29 -8.51 -9.23
N SER A 99 -0.51 -7.28 -8.73
CA SER A 99 -1.62 -6.95 -7.84
C SER A 99 -3.00 -7.10 -8.51
N TYR A 100 -3.10 -6.82 -9.81
CA TYR A 100 -4.34 -7.01 -10.58
C TYR A 100 -4.73 -8.48 -10.77
N LEU A 101 -3.74 -9.39 -10.79
CA LEU A 101 -3.95 -10.82 -10.97
C LEU A 101 -4.07 -11.60 -9.65
N THR A 102 -3.66 -11.01 -8.53
CA THR A 102 -3.63 -11.68 -7.21
C THR A 102 -4.66 -11.15 -6.20
N LEU A 103 -5.19 -9.93 -6.38
CA LEU A 103 -6.19 -9.34 -5.49
C LEU A 103 -7.62 -9.45 -6.07
N PRO A 104 -8.65 -9.56 -5.22
CA PRO A 104 -10.05 -9.55 -5.66
C PRO A 104 -10.44 -8.22 -6.30
N ARG A 105 -11.45 -8.25 -7.18
CA ARG A 105 -11.87 -7.10 -8.00
C ARG A 105 -12.87 -6.21 -7.27
N ILE A 106 -12.44 -5.69 -6.11
CA ILE A 106 -13.25 -4.94 -5.16
C ILE A 106 -12.67 -3.54 -4.89
N ASN A 107 -13.51 -2.63 -4.39
CA ASN A 107 -13.20 -1.19 -4.28
C ASN A 107 -13.88 -0.47 -3.10
N ASP A 108 -14.55 -1.21 -2.24
CA ASP A 108 -15.32 -0.78 -1.07
C ASP A 108 -15.15 -1.87 -0.01
N LEU A 109 -14.65 -1.51 1.17
CA LEU A 109 -14.28 -2.46 2.22
C LEU A 109 -14.78 -1.96 3.57
N THR A 110 -15.27 -2.87 4.41
CA THR A 110 -15.90 -2.53 5.68
C THR A 110 -15.64 -3.55 6.78
N THR A 111 -15.39 -3.11 8.00
CA THR A 111 -15.19 -4.00 9.16
C THR A 111 -16.46 -4.72 9.61
N ASP A 112 -17.63 -4.14 9.31
CA ASP A 112 -18.96 -4.74 9.49
C ASP A 112 -19.62 -4.84 8.11
N THR A 113 -19.64 -6.05 7.55
CA THR A 113 -20.28 -6.32 6.25
C THR A 113 -21.79 -6.56 6.35
N ALA A 114 -22.36 -6.70 7.55
CA ALA A 114 -23.77 -6.96 7.77
C ALA A 114 -24.58 -5.65 7.88
N ASN A 115 -24.02 -4.65 8.58
CA ASN A 115 -24.57 -3.31 8.68
C ASN A 115 -23.47 -2.25 8.42
N PRO A 116 -22.93 -2.13 7.19
CA PRO A 116 -21.82 -1.23 6.90
C PRO A 116 -22.11 0.23 7.28
N PRO A 117 -21.11 0.98 7.82
CA PRO A 117 -21.16 2.43 7.91
C PRO A 117 -21.56 3.06 6.58
N GLN A 118 -22.41 4.09 6.63
CA GLN A 118 -22.98 4.74 5.45
C GLN A 118 -22.22 6.03 5.09
N PHE A 119 -22.41 6.49 3.85
CA PHE A 119 -21.84 7.74 3.34
C PHE A 119 -22.98 8.77 3.15
N ALA A 120 -23.49 9.33 4.24
CA ALA A 120 -24.65 10.20 4.28
C ALA A 120 -24.37 11.61 3.73
N MET A 121 -23.14 12.14 3.89
CA MET A 121 -22.73 13.41 3.27
C MET A 121 -21.72 13.20 2.15
N LEU A 122 -20.74 12.31 2.33
CA LEU A 122 -19.79 11.93 1.28
C LEU A 122 -20.49 11.39 0.03
N GLY A 123 -21.59 10.62 0.21
CA GLY A 123 -22.41 10.15 -0.90
C GLY A 123 -23.11 11.27 -1.69
N LYS A 124 -23.40 12.41 -1.04
CA LYS A 124 -23.98 13.61 -1.68
C LYS A 124 -22.93 14.48 -2.37
N VAL A 125 -21.70 14.51 -1.84
CA VAL A 125 -20.57 15.30 -2.40
C VAL A 125 -19.63 14.48 -3.31
N ARG A 126 -20.12 13.38 -3.88
CA ARG A 126 -19.44 12.63 -4.94
C ARG A 126 -19.56 13.38 -6.27
N GLY A 127 -18.49 13.35 -7.06
CA GLY A 127 -18.45 14.02 -8.37
C GLY A 127 -19.13 13.18 -9.47
N PRO A 128 -19.37 13.76 -10.65
CA PRO A 128 -19.88 13.01 -11.79
C PRO A 128 -18.92 11.85 -12.15
N GLY A 129 -19.51 10.71 -12.51
CA GLY A 129 -18.75 9.48 -12.83
C GLY A 129 -18.19 8.72 -11.62
N SER A 130 -18.48 9.13 -10.38
CA SER A 130 -18.12 8.36 -9.19
C SER A 130 -18.92 7.06 -9.04
N ASN A 131 -18.32 6.08 -8.36
CA ASN A 131 -18.96 4.84 -7.91
C ASN A 131 -20.16 5.11 -6.99
N ARG A 132 -21.08 4.16 -6.91
CA ARG A 132 -22.24 4.20 -5.98
C ARG A 132 -21.78 4.23 -4.52
N SER A 133 -22.51 4.94 -3.67
CA SER A 133 -22.27 5.03 -2.21
C SER A 133 -22.91 3.87 -1.43
N THR A 134 -23.94 3.23 -1.98
CA THR A 134 -24.53 2.00 -1.45
C THR A 134 -23.53 0.84 -1.51
N TYR A 135 -23.37 0.09 -0.42
CA TYR A 135 -22.50 -1.08 -0.38
C TYR A 135 -23.01 -2.19 -1.33
N PRO A 136 -22.17 -2.96 -2.04
CA PRO A 136 -22.64 -3.83 -3.13
C PRO A 136 -23.45 -5.07 -2.70
N GLY A 137 -23.47 -5.43 -1.41
CA GLY A 137 -24.35 -6.46 -0.84
C GLY A 137 -23.69 -7.80 -0.53
N ALA A 138 -24.50 -8.82 -0.25
CA ALA A 138 -24.07 -10.06 0.41
C ALA A 138 -23.01 -10.89 -0.35
N ALA A 139 -23.15 -11.08 -1.66
CA ALA A 139 -22.17 -11.85 -2.44
C ALA A 139 -20.77 -11.20 -2.42
N TYR A 140 -20.74 -9.87 -2.45
CA TYR A 140 -19.54 -9.06 -2.37
C TYR A 140 -18.94 -9.06 -0.96
N ALA A 141 -19.77 -9.09 0.10
CA ALA A 141 -19.32 -9.32 1.47
C ALA A 141 -18.60 -10.68 1.62
N THR A 142 -19.10 -11.75 1.00
CA THR A 142 -18.46 -13.06 1.03
C THR A 142 -17.09 -13.06 0.32
N GLU A 143 -16.97 -12.40 -0.84
CA GLU A 143 -15.67 -12.23 -1.52
C GLU A 143 -14.70 -11.41 -0.65
N GLN A 144 -15.16 -10.30 -0.07
CA GLN A 144 -14.38 -9.50 0.88
C GLN A 144 -13.88 -10.35 2.05
N GLN A 145 -14.78 -11.06 2.77
CA GLN A 145 -14.41 -11.82 3.97
C GLN A 145 -13.40 -12.92 3.67
N ARG A 146 -13.49 -13.55 2.49
CA ARG A 146 -12.52 -14.57 2.04
C ARG A 146 -11.13 -14.00 1.80
N ALA A 147 -11.02 -12.78 1.27
CA ALA A 147 -9.74 -12.15 0.92
C ALA A 147 -9.13 -11.29 2.04
N TYR A 148 -9.98 -10.76 2.93
CA TYR A 148 -9.60 -9.83 4.00
C TYR A 148 -10.22 -10.23 5.36
N PRO A 149 -9.96 -11.46 5.86
CA PRO A 149 -10.60 -11.99 7.08
C PRO A 149 -10.17 -11.28 8.38
N ASP A 150 -9.17 -10.40 8.30
CA ASP A 150 -8.67 -9.53 9.38
C ASP A 150 -9.46 -8.23 9.55
N LEU A 151 -10.22 -7.79 8.54
CA LEU A 151 -11.00 -6.56 8.61
C LEU A 151 -12.32 -6.78 9.37
N ARG A 152 -12.26 -6.65 10.70
CA ARG A 152 -13.39 -6.88 11.62
C ARG A 152 -13.66 -5.67 12.52
N THR A 153 -14.88 -5.56 13.04
CA THR A 153 -15.26 -4.54 14.04
C THR A 153 -14.31 -4.56 15.21
N ILE A 154 -13.81 -3.38 15.60
CA ILE A 154 -12.90 -3.24 16.74
C ILE A 154 -13.77 -3.13 18.00
N LEU A 155 -13.57 -4.03 18.97
CA LEU A 155 -14.20 -3.95 20.30
C LEU A 155 -13.26 -3.19 21.24
N VAL A 156 -13.83 -2.35 22.10
CA VAL A 156 -13.08 -1.45 22.99
C VAL A 156 -13.76 -1.39 24.36
N ASP A 157 -13.02 -1.71 25.42
CA ASP A 157 -13.51 -1.71 26.81
C ASP A 157 -13.55 -0.29 27.41
N ARG A 158 -14.15 0.66 26.67
CA ARG A 158 -14.39 2.06 27.08
C ARG A 158 -15.72 2.59 26.56
N SER A 159 -16.18 3.68 27.15
CA SER A 159 -17.37 4.42 26.70
C SER A 159 -17.34 4.79 25.22
N ALA A 160 -18.51 4.87 24.58
CA ALA A 160 -18.61 5.32 23.20
C ALA A 160 -18.07 6.74 23.00
N GLU A 161 -18.33 7.63 23.96
CA GLU A 161 -17.89 9.02 23.98
C GLU A 161 -16.35 9.15 24.03
N GLU A 162 -15.68 8.43 24.93
CA GLU A 162 -14.21 8.45 25.02
C GLU A 162 -13.56 7.82 23.77
N THR A 163 -14.06 6.65 23.35
CA THR A 163 -13.60 5.99 22.13
C THR A 163 -13.75 6.90 20.92
N PHE A 164 -14.85 7.64 20.80
CA PHE A 164 -15.04 8.59 19.71
C PHE A 164 -13.97 9.69 19.68
N VAL A 165 -13.59 10.25 20.84
CA VAL A 165 -12.51 11.25 20.93
C VAL A 165 -11.18 10.65 20.44
N ILE A 166 -10.86 9.41 20.83
CA ILE A 166 -9.64 8.71 20.39
C ILE A 166 -9.67 8.44 18.87
N VAL A 167 -10.83 8.08 18.31
CA VAL A 167 -11.01 7.92 16.84
C VAL A 167 -10.81 9.25 16.10
N VAL A 168 -11.41 10.35 16.59
CA VAL A 168 -11.25 11.71 16.01
C VAL A 168 -9.77 12.12 15.99
N ASP A 169 -9.07 11.92 17.11
CA ASP A 169 -7.65 12.25 17.23
C ASP A 169 -6.75 11.34 16.36
N SER A 170 -7.14 10.07 16.15
CA SER A 170 -6.47 9.15 15.22
C SER A 170 -6.53 9.61 13.76
N VAL A 171 -7.67 10.11 13.30
CA VAL A 171 -7.84 10.51 11.89
C VAL A 171 -7.33 11.93 11.58
N ARG A 172 -7.30 12.82 12.59
CA ARG A 172 -6.96 14.24 12.42
C ARG A 172 -5.47 14.56 12.52
N GLY A 173 -5.12 15.73 11.99
CA GLY A 173 -3.83 16.39 12.21
C GLY A 173 -2.62 15.69 11.58
N ARG A 174 -1.42 16.28 11.77
CA ARG A 174 -0.15 15.71 11.24
C ARG A 174 0.43 14.58 12.10
N ARG A 175 -0.05 14.39 13.32
CA ARG A 175 0.35 13.30 14.21
C ARG A 175 -0.43 12.02 13.93
N GLY A 176 -1.64 12.14 13.40
CA GLY A 176 -2.49 11.02 12.99
C GLY A 176 -2.47 10.81 11.48
N LEU A 177 -3.54 10.22 10.94
CA LEU A 177 -3.62 9.84 9.53
C LEU A 177 -3.74 11.03 8.56
N GLY A 178 -4.01 12.24 9.06
CA GLY A 178 -4.10 13.47 8.26
C GLY A 178 -5.29 13.52 7.32
N TRP A 179 -6.37 12.81 7.62
CA TRP A 179 -7.56 12.75 6.77
C TRP A 179 -8.39 14.03 6.86
N LYS A 180 -9.01 14.41 5.73
CA LYS A 180 -9.92 15.55 5.69
C LYS A 180 -11.31 15.10 6.13
N VAL A 181 -11.61 15.28 7.42
CA VAL A 181 -12.94 15.11 8.01
C VAL A 181 -13.92 16.11 7.39
N LEU A 182 -15.15 15.64 7.11
CA LEU A 182 -16.28 16.40 6.58
C LEU A 182 -17.50 16.36 7.52
N VAL A 183 -17.74 15.22 8.17
CA VAL A 183 -18.77 15.05 9.21
C VAL A 183 -18.09 14.55 10.48
N GLU A 184 -18.52 15.10 11.62
CA GLU A 184 -18.13 14.65 12.95
C GLU A 184 -19.32 14.85 13.88
N GLU A 185 -20.07 13.78 14.10
CA GLU A 185 -21.23 13.74 14.99
C GLU A 185 -20.88 12.80 16.15
N PRO A 186 -20.74 13.29 17.40
CA PRO A 186 -20.43 12.43 18.54
C PRO A 186 -21.59 11.48 18.85
N PRO A 187 -21.32 10.34 19.52
CA PRO A 187 -22.38 9.48 20.04
C PRO A 187 -23.17 10.22 21.12
N THR A 188 -24.41 9.79 21.34
CA THR A 188 -25.24 10.28 22.44
C THR A 188 -25.92 9.12 23.14
N ALA A 189 -25.91 9.11 24.48
CA ALA A 189 -26.62 8.08 25.26
C ALA A 189 -28.15 8.26 25.30
N LYS A 190 -28.66 9.50 25.14
CA LYS A 190 -30.11 9.82 25.21
C LYS A 190 -30.49 10.92 24.22
N PRO A 191 -31.24 10.63 23.12
CA PRO A 191 -31.53 9.28 22.62
C PRO A 191 -30.24 8.53 22.25
N VAL A 192 -30.27 7.20 22.26
CA VAL A 192 -29.12 6.38 21.87
C VAL A 192 -28.82 6.59 20.39
N LYS A 193 -27.67 7.19 20.07
CA LYS A 193 -27.22 7.47 18.71
C LYS A 193 -25.75 7.09 18.54
N ALA A 194 -25.43 6.45 17.42
CA ALA A 194 -24.05 6.20 17.02
C ALA A 194 -23.30 7.50 16.73
N GLY A 195 -22.04 7.55 17.11
CA GLY A 195 -21.09 8.56 16.63
C GLY A 195 -20.73 8.25 15.17
N ILE A 196 -20.60 9.28 14.33
CA ILE A 196 -20.30 9.16 12.90
C ILE A 196 -19.19 10.15 12.53
N ILE A 197 -18.15 9.65 11.88
CA ILE A 197 -17.08 10.46 11.29
C ILE A 197 -17.01 10.11 9.81
N GLU A 198 -17.29 11.09 8.94
CA GLU A 198 -17.06 10.94 7.50
C GLU A 198 -15.84 11.76 7.10
N ALA A 199 -14.86 11.11 6.47
CA ALA A 199 -13.58 11.71 6.10
C ALA A 199 -13.15 11.29 4.69
N THR A 200 -12.18 12.01 4.13
CA THR A 200 -11.58 11.69 2.83
C THR A 200 -10.06 11.59 2.95
N GLU A 201 -9.49 10.60 2.26
CA GLU A 201 -8.04 10.51 2.03
C GLU A 201 -7.75 10.81 0.56
N ARG A 202 -6.62 11.48 0.30
CA ARG A 202 -6.13 11.76 -1.05
C ARG A 202 -4.89 10.94 -1.38
N SER A 203 -4.89 10.21 -2.48
CA SER A 203 -3.76 9.35 -2.86
C SER A 203 -2.50 10.17 -3.18
N THR A 204 -1.35 9.72 -2.67
CA THR A 204 -0.11 10.51 -2.60
C THR A 204 0.43 10.91 -3.97
N ILE A 205 0.32 10.05 -4.99
CA ILE A 205 0.81 10.29 -6.35
C ILE A 205 -0.31 10.86 -7.23
N VAL A 206 -1.34 10.06 -7.54
CA VAL A 206 -2.36 10.40 -8.55
C VAL A 206 -3.33 11.48 -8.06
N GLY A 207 -3.50 11.65 -6.75
CA GLY A 207 -4.40 12.66 -6.18
C GLY A 207 -5.89 12.28 -6.24
N PHE A 208 -6.20 10.99 -6.47
CA PHE A 208 -7.56 10.45 -6.30
C PHE A 208 -8.07 10.72 -4.88
N ILE A 209 -9.38 10.92 -4.74
CA ILE A 209 -10.05 11.10 -3.46
C ILE A 209 -10.90 9.86 -3.20
N ASP A 210 -10.69 9.23 -2.05
CA ASP A 210 -11.48 8.09 -1.56
C ASP A 210 -12.22 8.48 -0.28
N ASP A 211 -13.33 7.80 -0.02
CA ASP A 211 -14.23 8.09 1.11
C ASP A 211 -14.02 7.11 2.26
N ILE A 212 -14.08 7.61 3.48
CA ILE A 212 -14.02 6.83 4.72
C ILE A 212 -15.21 7.24 5.60
N SER A 213 -15.90 6.25 6.17
CA SER A 213 -16.95 6.42 7.16
C SER A 213 -16.61 5.55 8.37
N ILE A 214 -16.51 6.17 9.54
CA ILE A 214 -16.31 5.49 10.82
C ILE A 214 -17.56 5.66 11.66
N ARG A 215 -18.08 4.56 12.19
CA ARG A 215 -19.19 4.53 13.13
C ARG A 215 -18.68 4.05 14.49
N VAL A 216 -19.01 4.78 15.55
CA VAL A 216 -18.78 4.38 16.93
C VAL A 216 -20.14 4.11 17.59
N THR A 217 -20.32 2.92 18.15
CA THR A 217 -21.51 2.53 18.93
C THR A 217 -21.08 1.97 20.27
N GLY A 218 -21.94 2.02 21.30
CA GLY A 218 -21.56 1.51 22.62
C GLY A 218 -22.46 1.99 23.75
N SER A 219 -21.94 1.83 24.96
CA SER A 219 -22.49 2.26 26.24
C SER A 219 -21.53 3.20 26.98
N ASP A 220 -21.73 3.38 28.28
CA ASP A 220 -20.80 4.01 29.22
C ASP A 220 -19.51 3.20 29.47
N ARG A 221 -19.43 1.94 29.01
CA ARG A 221 -18.34 1.00 29.37
C ARG A 221 -17.71 0.24 28.22
N GLU A 222 -18.49 -0.09 27.19
CA GLU A 222 -18.03 -0.86 26.04
C GLU A 222 -18.42 -0.15 24.76
N SER A 223 -17.56 -0.21 23.75
CA SER A 223 -17.82 0.38 22.45
C SER A 223 -17.26 -0.45 21.30
N ARG A 224 -17.77 -0.16 20.11
CA ARG A 224 -17.50 -0.84 18.84
C ARG A 224 -17.21 0.20 17.79
N VAL A 225 -16.04 0.09 17.15
CA VAL A 225 -15.62 0.95 16.06
C VAL A 225 -15.71 0.18 14.75
N ASP A 226 -16.61 0.63 13.89
CA ASP A 226 -16.76 0.12 12.52
C ASP A 226 -16.17 1.13 11.52
N VAL A 227 -15.38 0.64 10.58
CA VAL A 227 -14.73 1.45 9.54
C VAL A 227 -15.14 0.93 8.18
N ARG A 228 -15.57 1.83 7.29
CA ARG A 228 -15.72 1.56 5.86
C ARG A 228 -14.85 2.52 5.05
N SER A 229 -14.16 2.00 4.04
CA SER A 229 -13.33 2.75 3.12
C SER A 229 -13.70 2.35 1.69
N ALA A 230 -14.06 3.33 0.85
CA ALA A 230 -14.51 3.09 -0.52
C ALA A 230 -13.90 4.06 -1.52
N SER A 231 -13.37 3.52 -2.61
CA SER A 231 -12.78 4.31 -3.69
C SER A 231 -13.84 4.92 -4.60
N ARG A 232 -13.71 6.22 -4.89
CA ARG A 232 -14.69 6.95 -5.70
C ARG A 232 -14.68 6.55 -7.17
N PHE A 233 -13.60 5.95 -7.68
CA PHE A 233 -13.44 5.58 -9.10
C PHE A 233 -12.79 4.21 -9.27
N GLY A 234 -13.05 3.54 -10.40
CA GLY A 234 -12.54 2.21 -10.70
C GLY A 234 -13.28 1.07 -9.99
N ARG A 235 -13.06 -0.18 -10.43
CA ARG A 235 -13.65 -1.41 -9.86
C ARG A 235 -12.64 -2.27 -9.07
N HIS A 236 -11.41 -1.79 -8.90
CA HIS A 236 -10.31 -2.53 -8.28
C HIS A 236 -9.41 -1.50 -7.59
N ASP A 237 -9.25 -1.61 -6.27
CA ASP A 237 -8.48 -0.63 -5.48
C ASP A 237 -7.01 -1.03 -5.26
N PHE A 238 -6.61 -2.23 -5.69
CA PHE A 238 -5.28 -2.80 -5.48
C PHE A 238 -4.91 -2.92 -3.98
N GLY A 239 -5.91 -3.16 -3.12
CA GLY A 239 -5.78 -3.28 -1.67
C GLY A 239 -5.69 -1.92 -0.94
N ALA A 240 -5.89 -0.79 -1.63
CA ALA A 240 -5.77 0.53 -1.03
C ALA A 240 -6.71 0.76 0.16
N ASN A 241 -7.98 0.35 0.07
CA ASN A 241 -8.95 0.50 1.15
C ASN A 241 -8.63 -0.45 2.33
N ALA A 242 -8.16 -1.67 2.06
CA ALA A 242 -7.70 -2.59 3.10
C ALA A 242 -6.49 -2.02 3.86
N ASN A 243 -5.50 -1.51 3.13
CA ASN A 243 -4.31 -0.89 3.70
C ASN A 243 -4.63 0.42 4.45
N ARG A 244 -5.67 1.15 4.04
CA ARG A 244 -6.20 2.32 4.76
C ARG A 244 -6.86 1.94 6.08
N ILE A 245 -7.74 0.94 6.10
CA ILE A 245 -8.38 0.44 7.33
C ILE A 245 -7.32 -0.13 8.29
N ARG A 246 -6.36 -0.92 7.79
CA ARG A 246 -5.23 -1.45 8.57
C ARG A 246 -4.31 -0.36 9.13
N ARG A 247 -4.12 0.77 8.42
CA ARG A 247 -3.41 1.94 8.95
C ARG A 247 -4.16 2.58 10.10
N PHE A 248 -5.47 2.78 9.95
CA PHE A 248 -6.32 3.29 11.02
C PHE A 248 -6.34 2.39 12.25
N MET A 249 -6.49 1.08 12.08
CA MET A 249 -6.49 0.12 13.20
C MET A 249 -5.22 0.22 14.05
N ARG A 250 -4.04 0.37 13.43
CA ARG A 250 -2.78 0.55 14.15
C ARG A 250 -2.69 1.90 14.86
N GLU A 251 -3.02 2.99 14.16
CA GLU A 251 -3.02 4.35 14.73
C GLU A 251 -3.96 4.45 15.95
N PHE A 252 -5.17 3.91 15.81
CA PHE A 252 -6.18 3.88 16.85
C PHE A 252 -5.72 3.03 18.06
N ALA A 253 -5.14 1.85 17.83
CA ALA A 253 -4.59 1.03 18.91
C ALA A 253 -3.47 1.75 19.67
N THR A 254 -2.51 2.38 18.96
CA THR A 254 -1.42 3.15 19.59
C THR A 254 -1.94 4.30 20.46
N ARG A 255 -3.02 4.98 20.06
CA ARG A 255 -3.62 6.03 20.89
C ARG A 255 -4.44 5.49 22.04
N LEU A 256 -5.19 4.40 21.84
CA LEU A 256 -5.91 3.71 22.89
C LEU A 256 -4.94 3.26 24.01
N GLU A 257 -3.80 2.67 23.65
CA GLU A 257 -2.71 2.32 24.58
C GLU A 257 -2.14 3.57 25.28
N ALA A 258 -1.81 4.63 24.54
CA ALA A 258 -1.26 5.87 25.10
C ALA A 258 -2.24 6.61 26.04
N THR A 259 -3.56 6.41 25.87
CA THR A 259 -4.62 6.97 26.72
C THR A 259 -5.11 5.96 27.78
N ALA A 260 -4.45 4.82 27.99
CA ALA A 260 -4.86 3.85 29.00
C ALA A 260 -4.64 4.36 30.44
N PRO A 261 -5.65 4.25 31.34
CA PRO A 261 -5.42 4.48 32.78
C PRO A 261 -4.35 3.49 33.26
N GLY A 262 -3.27 4.04 33.82
CA GLY A 262 -1.95 3.45 33.62
C GLY A 262 -1.67 2.13 34.35
N ILE A 263 -1.25 1.13 33.57
CA ILE A 263 -0.33 0.06 34.04
C ILE A 263 1.11 0.61 34.22
N ALA A 264 1.31 1.92 33.99
CA ALA A 264 2.51 2.72 34.25
C ALA A 264 3.01 2.76 35.72
N GLY A 265 2.49 1.89 36.59
CA GLY A 265 2.99 1.64 37.94
C GLY A 265 3.77 0.33 38.13
N ARG A 266 3.81 -0.57 37.12
CA ARG A 266 4.60 -1.81 37.21
C ARG A 266 5.89 -1.69 36.38
N GLY A 267 6.85 -0.94 36.93
CA GLY A 267 8.11 -0.61 36.26
C GLY A 267 8.94 -1.83 35.90
N THR A 268 9.21 -2.01 34.60
CA THR A 268 10.25 -2.90 34.08
C THR A 268 11.64 -2.28 34.33
N THR A 269 12.07 -2.30 35.59
CA THR A 269 13.43 -1.92 35.97
C THR A 269 14.44 -2.75 35.17
N PRO A 270 15.22 -2.17 34.25
CA PRO A 270 16.23 -2.93 33.54
C PRO A 270 17.28 -3.43 34.55
N PRO A 271 17.86 -4.63 34.37
CA PRO A 271 18.89 -5.12 35.28
C PRO A 271 20.07 -4.15 35.33
N ARG A 272 20.17 -3.38 36.42
CA ARG A 272 21.28 -2.47 36.68
C ARG A 272 22.55 -3.32 36.79
N ALA A 273 23.33 -3.35 35.71
CA ALA A 273 24.59 -4.08 35.66
C ALA A 273 25.44 -3.72 36.88
N ALA A 274 25.75 -4.72 37.69
CA ALA A 274 26.52 -4.52 38.91
C ALA A 274 27.95 -4.13 38.53
N ARG A 275 28.27 -2.82 38.62
CA ARG A 275 29.65 -2.37 38.78
C ARG A 275 30.14 -2.93 40.12
N ALA A 276 30.77 -4.09 40.07
CA ALA A 276 31.53 -4.62 41.20
C ALA A 276 32.58 -3.56 41.58
N GLY A 277 32.61 -3.20 42.86
CA GLY A 277 33.63 -2.29 43.37
C GLY A 277 35.01 -2.95 43.32
N VAL A 278 36.05 -2.14 43.19
CA VAL A 278 37.41 -2.58 43.55
C VAL A 278 37.39 -2.95 45.03
N VAL A 279 37.86 -4.15 45.35
CA VAL A 279 38.13 -4.59 46.72
C VAL A 279 39.61 -4.93 46.81
N GLU A 280 40.21 -4.52 47.91
CA GLU A 280 41.65 -4.48 48.17
C GLU A 280 42.25 -5.88 48.42
N GLU A 281 43.56 -6.04 48.17
CA GLU A 281 44.24 -7.33 48.32
C GLU A 281 44.49 -7.72 49.79
N ALA A 282 44.41 -9.02 50.08
CA ALA A 282 45.04 -9.65 51.25
C ALA A 282 45.64 -11.01 50.85
N PRO A 283 46.87 -11.36 51.29
CA PRO A 283 47.65 -12.46 50.70
C PRO A 283 47.39 -13.84 51.33
N GLY A 284 47.51 -14.94 50.56
CA GLY A 284 47.04 -16.26 51.04
C GLY A 284 47.52 -17.57 50.36
N ASN A 285 48.77 -17.68 49.93
CA ASN A 285 49.62 -18.90 50.10
C ASN A 285 49.17 -20.32 49.57
N ARG A 286 50.00 -20.92 48.69
CA ARG A 286 50.12 -22.36 48.28
C ARG A 286 49.02 -22.98 47.37
N SER A 287 49.31 -23.95 46.49
CA SER A 287 50.59 -24.45 45.93
C SER A 287 50.41 -25.17 44.58
N GLU A 288 51.55 -25.46 43.91
CA GLU A 288 51.79 -26.58 42.98
C GLU A 288 51.01 -26.70 41.64
N SER A 289 51.63 -26.06 40.64
CA SER A 289 51.84 -26.58 39.27
C SER A 289 52.58 -27.96 39.23
N PRO A 290 52.81 -28.64 38.08
CA PRO A 290 52.36 -28.39 36.69
C PRO A 290 52.08 -29.69 35.84
N ARG A 291 52.02 -29.53 34.49
CA ARG A 291 52.43 -30.47 33.40
C ARG A 291 51.42 -31.40 32.68
N ARG A 292 51.14 -31.01 31.42
CA ARG A 292 51.02 -31.81 30.16
C ARG A 292 52.08 -32.95 30.07
N PRO A 293 51.94 -34.06 29.27
CA PRO A 293 51.77 -33.96 27.80
C PRO A 293 51.19 -35.14 26.93
N ILE A 294 50.61 -34.75 25.76
CA ILE A 294 50.82 -35.27 24.37
C ILE A 294 50.46 -36.74 23.96
N GLU A 295 49.85 -36.86 22.75
CA GLU A 295 49.68 -38.06 21.88
C GLU A 295 48.69 -39.18 22.34
N ARG A 296 48.21 -40.11 21.50
CA ARG A 296 48.58 -40.53 20.10
C ARG A 296 47.35 -40.92 19.23
N LYS A 297 47.54 -41.11 17.92
CA LYS A 297 46.59 -41.72 16.95
C LYS A 297 46.84 -43.23 16.70
N SER A 298 45.76 -44.00 16.54
CA SER A 298 45.58 -45.23 15.71
C SER A 298 44.06 -45.52 15.67
N GLU A 299 43.38 -45.83 14.57
CA GLU A 299 43.43 -47.06 13.72
C GLU A 299 43.23 -48.35 14.55
N THR A 300 42.44 -49.36 14.13
CA THR A 300 42.22 -49.88 12.77
C THR A 300 40.95 -50.77 12.64
N LYS A 301 40.32 -50.86 11.46
CA LYS A 301 39.65 -52.07 10.84
C LYS A 301 38.49 -52.81 11.58
N ASP A 302 37.66 -53.69 11.02
CA ASP A 302 37.30 -54.22 9.66
C ASP A 302 35.76 -54.66 9.77
N SER A 303 35.02 -55.46 8.98
CA SER A 303 35.15 -56.21 7.71
C SER A 303 33.75 -56.68 7.19
N LYS A 304 33.47 -56.51 5.87
CA LYS A 304 32.56 -57.32 4.99
C LYS A 304 31.02 -57.33 5.23
N ARG A 305 30.16 -57.85 4.32
CA ARG A 305 30.05 -57.83 2.82
C ARG A 305 28.78 -58.58 2.33
N GLY A 306 28.04 -58.05 1.35
CA GLY A 306 27.01 -58.74 0.52
C GLY A 306 26.01 -57.75 -0.11
N SER A 307 25.55 -57.78 -1.39
CA SER A 307 25.12 -58.83 -2.34
C SER A 307 23.70 -59.36 -2.07
N THR A 308 22.67 -59.30 -2.94
CA THR A 308 22.50 -58.83 -4.35
C THR A 308 20.98 -58.60 -4.60
N PRO A 309 20.51 -57.66 -5.47
CA PRO A 309 19.07 -57.46 -5.74
C PRO A 309 18.46 -58.48 -6.72
N ALA A 310 17.13 -58.59 -6.74
CA ALA A 310 16.39 -59.37 -7.73
C ALA A 310 15.01 -58.77 -8.06
N ARG A 311 14.74 -58.66 -9.38
CA ARG A 311 13.46 -58.45 -10.09
C ARG A 311 12.39 -57.56 -9.44
#